data_AF-A0A168GJN2-F1
#
_entry.id   AF-A0A168GJN2-F1
#
_cell.length_a   1.000
_cell.length_b   1.000
_cell.length_c   1.000
_cell.angle_alpha   90.00
_cell.angle_beta   90.00
_cell.angle_gamma   90.00
#
_symmetry.space_group_name_H-M   'P 1'
#
loop_
_entity.id
_entity.type
_entity.pdbx_description
1 polymer ?
#
loop_
_entity_poly.entity_id
_entity_poly.type
_entity_poly.pdbx_seq_one_letter_code
_entity_poly.pdbx_strand_id
1 'polypeptide(L)'
;MLAEAINTNDKATVQIANMLHTIAPRLYISTNELNVEDTFVHTVFSYAVKLIFGIEDLLSHQWANSRLNQQHENDQGKFKPDYIAYVKVRSIRHDVAIAEVKPTNAGSGRPPSDLVKLGQQMKIMLNNLVIRRVDSPTEAVARSTR
;
A
#
# COMPACT_ATOMS: atom_id res chain seq x y z
N MET A 1 -14.25 -13.58 19.44
CA MET A 1 -13.07 -13.27 18.61
C MET A 1 -12.44 -11.91 18.92
N LEU A 2 -13.01 -10.75 18.53
CA LEU A 2 -12.38 -9.44 18.85
C LEU A 2 -12.35 -9.15 20.36
N ALA A 3 -13.45 -9.41 21.07
CA ALA A 3 -13.51 -9.24 22.52
C ALA A 3 -12.50 -10.14 23.27
N GLU A 4 -12.28 -11.36 22.79
CA GLU A 4 -11.28 -12.28 23.36
C GLU A 4 -9.86 -11.81 23.05
N ALA A 5 -9.60 -11.29 21.83
CA ALA A 5 -8.33 -10.71 21.44
C ALA A 5 -7.96 -9.48 22.28
N ILE A 6 -8.94 -8.63 22.64
CA ILE A 6 -8.71 -7.49 23.54
C ILE A 6 -8.20 -7.96 24.90
N ASN A 7 -8.69 -9.09 25.39
CA ASN A 7 -8.29 -9.63 26.69
C ASN A 7 -6.86 -10.21 26.71
N THR A 8 -6.23 -10.45 25.56
CA THR A 8 -4.84 -10.94 25.52
C THR A 8 -3.82 -9.83 25.76
N ASN A 9 -4.21 -8.56 25.67
CA ASN A 9 -3.33 -7.38 25.66
C ASN A 9 -2.19 -7.42 24.63
N ASP A 10 -2.20 -8.37 23.70
CA ASP A 10 -1.25 -8.43 22.61
C ASP A 10 -1.72 -7.56 21.45
N LYS A 11 -0.95 -6.50 21.16
CA LYS A 11 -1.28 -5.52 20.13
C LYS A 11 -1.45 -6.15 18.76
N ALA A 12 -0.60 -7.13 18.41
CA ALA A 12 -0.67 -7.81 17.12
C ALA A 12 -1.97 -8.63 17.00
N THR A 13 -2.30 -9.41 18.04
CA THR A 13 -3.55 -10.18 18.11
C THR A 13 -4.78 -9.28 18.02
N VAL A 14 -4.80 -8.15 18.72
CA VAL A 14 -5.91 -7.17 18.65
C VAL A 14 -6.04 -6.58 17.24
N GLN A 15 -4.92 -6.21 16.61
CA GLN A 15 -4.92 -5.63 15.27
C GLN A 15 -5.41 -6.64 14.21
N ILE A 16 -4.94 -7.89 14.28
CA ILE A 16 -5.39 -8.98 13.38
C ILE A 16 -6.87 -9.27 13.61
N ALA A 17 -7.32 -9.37 14.85
CA ALA A 17 -8.72 -9.63 15.16
C ALA A 17 -9.64 -8.50 14.66
N ASN A 18 -9.20 -7.25 14.79
CA ASN A 18 -9.95 -6.09 14.27
C ASN A 18 -9.99 -6.10 12.73
N MET A 19 -8.89 -6.48 12.08
CA MET A 19 -8.81 -6.67 10.64
C MET A 19 -9.79 -7.73 10.15
N LEU A 20 -9.77 -8.92 10.75
CA LEU A 20 -10.71 -9.99 10.42
C LEU A 20 -12.16 -9.60 10.68
N HIS A 21 -12.44 -8.95 11.82
CA HIS A 21 -13.78 -8.48 12.15
C HIS A 21 -14.32 -7.46 11.12
N THR A 22 -13.44 -6.61 10.59
CA THR A 22 -13.80 -5.61 9.58
C THR A 22 -13.95 -6.22 8.19
N ILE A 23 -13.04 -7.10 7.78
CA ILE A 23 -12.96 -7.58 6.39
C ILE A 23 -13.86 -8.80 6.15
N ALA A 24 -13.93 -9.74 7.08
CA ALA A 24 -14.62 -11.02 6.86
C ALA A 24 -16.11 -10.86 6.48
N PRO A 25 -16.90 -9.98 7.11
CA PRO A 25 -18.29 -9.77 6.69
C PRO A 25 -18.42 -9.24 5.26
N ARG A 26 -17.48 -8.40 4.82
CA ARG A 26 -17.48 -7.81 3.46
C ARG A 26 -17.15 -8.87 2.42
N LEU A 27 -16.17 -9.73 2.70
CA LEU A 27 -15.87 -10.88 1.85
C LEU A 27 -17.06 -11.85 1.74
N TYR A 28 -17.78 -12.06 2.85
CA TYR A 28 -18.93 -12.96 2.88
C TYR A 28 -20.14 -12.42 2.12
N ILE A 29 -20.38 -11.09 2.15
CA ILE A 29 -21.55 -10.47 1.52
C ILE A 29 -21.29 -10.19 0.03
N SER A 30 -20.07 -9.82 -0.36
CA SER A 30 -19.77 -9.31 -1.70
C SER A 30 -19.39 -10.39 -2.73
N THR A 31 -19.64 -11.68 -2.46
CA THR A 31 -19.04 -12.82 -3.19
C THR A 31 -19.19 -12.81 -4.71
N ASN A 32 -20.26 -12.22 -5.26
CA ASN A 32 -20.50 -12.20 -6.71
C ASN A 32 -19.86 -11.01 -7.44
N GLU A 33 -19.49 -9.93 -6.73
CA GLU A 33 -19.01 -8.68 -7.32
C GLU A 33 -17.48 -8.48 -7.19
N LEU A 34 -16.80 -9.32 -6.41
CA LEU A 34 -15.35 -9.24 -6.18
C LEU A 34 -14.49 -9.69 -7.37
N ASN A 35 -15.09 -10.21 -8.44
CA ASN A 35 -14.36 -10.51 -9.68
C ASN A 35 -13.94 -9.24 -10.45
N VAL A 36 -14.53 -8.09 -10.10
CA VAL A 36 -14.11 -6.78 -10.60
C VAL A 36 -13.04 -6.22 -9.67
N GLU A 37 -11.88 -5.90 -10.24
CA GLU A 37 -10.72 -5.39 -9.52
C GLU A 37 -11.06 -4.17 -8.65
N ASP A 38 -11.62 -3.11 -9.25
CA ASP A 38 -12.03 -1.90 -8.54
C ASP A 38 -12.98 -2.20 -7.37
N THR A 39 -13.95 -3.10 -7.59
CA THR A 39 -14.90 -3.50 -6.55
C THR A 39 -14.20 -4.23 -5.41
N PHE A 40 -13.30 -5.17 -5.71
CA PHE A 40 -12.49 -5.84 -4.69
C PHE A 40 -11.61 -4.85 -3.92
N VAL A 41 -10.97 -3.92 -4.63
CA VAL A 41 -10.10 -2.91 -4.05
C VAL A 41 -10.88 -2.03 -3.07
N HIS A 42 -11.99 -1.46 -3.52
CA HIS A 42 -12.77 -0.54 -2.71
C HIS A 42 -13.56 -1.22 -1.60
N THR A 43 -14.00 -2.46 -1.80
CA THR A 43 -14.84 -3.18 -0.84
C THR A 43 -14.04 -3.92 0.23
N VAL A 44 -12.85 -4.42 -0.11
CA VAL A 44 -12.08 -5.34 0.76
C VAL A 44 -10.69 -4.78 1.02
N PHE A 45 -9.88 -4.62 -0.03
CA PHE A 45 -8.46 -4.32 0.11
C PHE A 45 -8.20 -2.96 0.77
N SER A 46 -9.03 -1.96 0.46
CA SER A 46 -8.90 -0.61 1.02
C SER A 46 -8.99 -0.58 2.54
N TYR A 47 -9.85 -1.43 3.12
CA TYR A 47 -10.00 -1.57 4.57
C TYR A 47 -8.80 -2.26 5.20
N ALA A 48 -8.24 -3.29 4.54
CA ALA A 48 -7.01 -3.94 5.00
C ALA A 48 -5.86 -2.94 5.08
N VAL A 49 -5.66 -2.19 4.00
CA VAL A 49 -4.61 -1.17 3.88
C VAL A 49 -4.82 -0.05 4.92
N LYS A 50 -6.07 0.39 5.14
CA LYS A 50 -6.40 1.38 6.17
C LYS A 50 -6.14 0.86 7.59
N LEU A 51 -6.36 -0.42 7.87
CA LEU A 51 -6.09 -0.99 9.21
C LEU A 51 -4.61 -1.25 9.47
N ILE A 52 -3.80 -1.40 8.42
CA ILE A 52 -2.34 -1.55 8.54
C ILE A 52 -1.69 -0.18 8.69
N PHE A 53 -1.98 0.75 7.79
CA PHE A 53 -1.28 2.04 7.73
C PHE A 53 -2.04 3.18 8.42
N GLY A 54 -3.37 3.10 8.51
CA GLY A 54 -4.22 4.22 8.94
C GLY A 54 -4.40 4.30 10.46
N ILE A 55 -3.68 3.48 11.20
CA ILE A 55 -3.51 3.61 12.65
C ILE A 55 -2.46 4.70 12.94
N GLU A 56 -1.54 4.94 12.02
CA GLU A 56 -0.46 5.90 12.20
C GLU A 56 -0.85 7.27 11.62
N ASP A 57 -1.12 8.23 12.49
CA ASP A 57 -1.52 9.59 12.11
C ASP A 57 -0.44 10.32 11.29
N LEU A 58 0.82 9.88 11.39
CA LEU A 58 1.93 10.42 10.60
C LEU A 58 1.88 9.97 9.12
N LEU A 59 1.17 8.89 8.82
CA LEU A 59 1.04 8.38 7.46
C LEU A 59 -0.12 9.08 6.75
N SER A 60 0.19 9.62 5.57
CA SER A 60 -0.76 10.06 4.57
C SER A 60 -0.99 8.96 3.53
N HIS A 61 -2.21 8.91 3.00
CA HIS A 61 -2.69 7.80 2.17
C HIS A 61 -3.32 8.36 0.90
N GLN A 62 -3.02 7.77 -0.25
CA GLN A 62 -3.62 8.18 -1.50
C GLN A 62 -3.90 6.96 -2.39
N TRP A 63 -5.14 6.88 -2.89
CA TRP A 63 -5.53 6.02 -3.99
C TRP A 63 -5.39 6.79 -5.31
N ALA A 64 -4.95 6.13 -6.36
CA ALA A 64 -4.57 6.80 -7.60
C ALA A 64 -5.74 7.08 -8.57
N ASN A 65 -6.94 7.33 -8.06
CA ASN A 65 -8.13 7.65 -8.85
C ASN A 65 -8.39 9.16 -9.03
N SER A 66 -7.51 10.05 -8.54
CA SER A 66 -7.62 11.47 -8.86
C SER A 66 -7.19 11.73 -10.32
N ARG A 67 -8.06 12.36 -11.11
CA ARG A 67 -7.76 12.82 -12.48
C ARG A 67 -6.41 13.53 -12.51
N LEU A 68 -5.57 13.12 -13.46
CA LEU A 68 -4.27 13.72 -13.73
C LEU A 68 -4.46 15.20 -14.09
N ASN A 69 -4.09 16.13 -13.21
CA ASN A 69 -3.53 17.39 -13.71
C ASN A 69 -2.17 17.04 -14.31
N GLN A 70 -2.19 16.73 -15.60
CA GLN A 70 -1.02 16.68 -16.45
C GLN A 70 -0.42 18.09 -16.47
N GLN A 71 0.57 18.34 -15.62
CA GLN A 71 1.24 19.65 -15.61
C GLN A 71 2.76 19.59 -15.76
N HIS A 72 3.34 18.43 -16.04
CA HIS A 72 4.75 18.36 -16.41
C HIS A 72 4.99 17.31 -17.50
N GLU A 73 4.98 17.74 -18.76
CA GLU A 73 5.11 16.90 -19.97
C GLU A 73 6.46 16.16 -20.13
N ASN A 74 7.41 16.31 -19.19
CA ASN A 74 8.77 15.79 -19.39
C ASN A 74 9.18 14.60 -18.50
N ASP A 75 8.32 14.14 -17.56
CA ASP A 75 8.55 12.90 -16.77
C ASP A 75 7.32 11.98 -16.70
N GLN A 76 6.31 12.26 -17.53
CA GLN A 76 5.03 11.55 -17.50
C GLN A 76 5.12 10.17 -18.15
N GLY A 77 5.13 9.12 -17.34
CA GLY A 77 4.48 7.87 -17.76
C GLY A 77 5.17 6.54 -17.48
N LYS A 78 5.96 6.36 -16.42
CA LYS A 78 6.50 5.01 -16.15
C LYS A 78 5.94 4.25 -14.96
N PHE A 79 5.32 4.90 -13.99
CA PHE A 79 4.70 4.15 -12.89
C PHE A 79 3.69 5.02 -12.12
N LYS A 80 2.42 4.61 -12.11
CA LYS A 80 1.34 5.22 -11.30
C LYS A 80 0.77 4.10 -10.44
N PRO A 81 1.20 3.97 -9.17
CA PRO A 81 0.70 2.89 -8.32
C PRO A 81 -0.76 3.12 -7.95
N ASP A 82 -1.55 2.07 -7.84
CA ASP A 82 -2.96 2.16 -7.43
C ASP A 82 -3.13 2.72 -6.01
N TYR A 83 -2.17 2.44 -5.12
CA TYR A 83 -2.14 2.95 -3.76
C TYR A 83 -0.73 3.34 -3.29
N ILE A 84 -0.68 4.37 -2.44
CA ILE A 84 0.56 4.81 -1.80
C ILE A 84 0.32 5.32 -0.37
N ALA A 85 1.17 4.87 0.55
CA ALA A 85 1.29 5.39 1.91
C ALA A 85 2.62 6.15 2.04
N TYR A 86 2.60 7.36 2.59
CA TYR A 86 3.77 8.23 2.67
C TYR A 86 3.75 9.12 3.90
N VAL A 87 4.91 9.54 4.37
CA VAL A 87 5.06 10.63 5.35
C VAL A 87 5.40 11.91 4.60
N LYS A 88 4.76 13.04 4.94
CA LYS A 88 5.13 14.36 4.42
C LYS A 88 5.69 15.22 5.55
N VAL A 89 6.99 15.50 5.49
CA VAL A 89 7.67 16.40 6.42
C VAL A 89 7.94 17.70 5.67
N ARG A 90 7.28 18.79 6.08
CA ARG A 90 7.29 20.08 5.36
C ARG A 90 6.83 19.91 3.91
N SER A 91 7.66 20.29 2.94
CA SER A 91 7.39 20.16 1.50
C SER A 91 7.87 18.83 0.92
N ILE A 92 8.44 17.94 1.74
CA ILE A 92 9.13 16.74 1.27
C ILE A 92 8.31 15.49 1.59
N ARG A 93 8.03 14.69 0.57
CA ARG A 93 7.27 13.43 0.65
C ARG A 93 8.21 12.22 0.67
N HIS A 94 7.98 11.29 1.57
CA HIS A 94 8.70 10.02 1.73
C HIS A 94 7.71 8.86 1.61
N ASP A 95 7.81 8.10 0.53
CA ASP A 95 6.95 6.94 0.32
C ASP A 95 7.39 5.79 1.22
N VAL A 96 6.42 5.15 1.88
CA VAL A 96 6.62 4.07 2.85
C VAL A 96 6.11 2.75 2.29
N ALA A 97 4.96 2.78 1.61
CA ALA A 97 4.39 1.60 0.98
C ALA A 97 3.71 1.97 -0.35
N ILE A 98 3.79 1.05 -1.31
CA ILE A 98 3.22 1.15 -2.64
C ILE A 98 2.49 -0.16 -2.94
N ALA A 99 1.29 -0.09 -3.50
CA ALA A 99 0.58 -1.28 -3.99
C ALA A 99 0.03 -1.06 -5.40
N GLU A 100 0.09 -2.13 -6.17
CA GLU A 100 -0.47 -2.27 -7.52
C GLU A 100 -1.42 -3.47 -7.48
N VAL A 101 -2.65 -3.29 -7.90
CA VAL A 101 -3.65 -4.36 -7.98
C VAL A 101 -3.84 -4.74 -9.45
N LYS A 102 -4.07 -6.03 -9.69
CA LYS A 102 -4.24 -6.58 -11.04
C LYS A 102 -5.32 -7.66 -11.04
N PRO A 103 -6.02 -7.87 -12.17
CA PRO A 103 -6.99 -8.95 -12.28
C PRO A 103 -6.27 -10.29 -12.35
N THR A 104 -6.88 -11.34 -11.79
CA THR A 104 -6.33 -12.70 -11.78
C THR A 104 -6.20 -13.34 -13.16
N ASN A 105 -6.95 -12.85 -14.15
CA ASN A 105 -7.02 -13.42 -15.51
C ASN A 105 -6.26 -12.60 -16.58
N ALA A 106 -5.51 -11.57 -16.19
CA ALA A 106 -4.68 -10.82 -17.11
C ALA A 106 -3.41 -11.62 -17.43
N GLY A 107 -3.51 -12.55 -18.40
CA GLY A 107 -2.35 -13.24 -18.96
C GLY A 107 -1.30 -12.23 -19.42
N SER A 108 -0.08 -12.39 -18.93
CA SER A 108 1.04 -11.48 -19.15
C SER A 108 1.47 -11.42 -20.62
N GLY A 109 0.86 -10.54 -21.41
CA GLY A 109 1.34 -10.13 -22.72
C GLY A 109 2.60 -9.27 -22.58
N ARG A 110 3.75 -9.92 -22.33
CA ARG A 110 5.11 -9.36 -22.10
C ARG A 110 5.21 -7.86 -21.73
N PRO A 111 4.82 -7.46 -20.51
CA PRO A 111 5.39 -6.31 -19.81
C PRO A 111 6.49 -6.81 -18.84
N PRO A 112 7.34 -5.93 -18.27
CA PRO A 112 8.25 -6.34 -17.20
C PRO A 112 7.46 -7.01 -16.08
N SER A 113 7.99 -8.12 -15.54
CA SER A 113 7.35 -8.84 -14.45
C SER A 113 7.11 -7.90 -13.26
N ASP A 114 6.12 -8.22 -12.43
CA ASP A 114 5.84 -7.39 -11.25
C ASP A 114 7.04 -7.33 -10.29
N LEU A 115 7.90 -8.35 -10.30
CA LEU A 115 9.19 -8.32 -9.62
C LEU A 115 10.14 -7.23 -10.16
N VAL A 116 10.20 -7.06 -11.49
CA VAL A 116 11.02 -5.99 -12.11
C VAL A 116 10.44 -4.62 -11.78
N LYS A 117 9.12 -4.46 -11.80
CA LYS A 117 8.46 -3.20 -11.40
C LYS A 117 8.71 -2.88 -9.92
N LEU A 118 8.59 -3.87 -9.03
CA LEU A 118 8.89 -3.73 -7.62
C LEU A 118 10.37 -3.34 -7.42
N GLY A 119 11.29 -4.01 -8.09
CA GLY A 119 12.71 -3.68 -8.05
C GLY A 119 13.00 -2.25 -8.53
N GLN A 120 12.29 -1.77 -9.56
CA GLN A 120 12.37 -0.39 -10.01
C GLN A 120 11.87 0.60 -8.94
N GLN A 121 10.75 0.30 -8.29
CA GLN A 121 10.22 1.14 -7.20
C GLN A 121 11.16 1.17 -6.00
N MET A 122 11.66 0.02 -5.56
CA MET A 122 12.63 -0.07 -4.47
C MET A 122 13.91 0.74 -4.79
N LYS A 123 14.39 0.66 -6.04
CA LYS A 123 15.54 1.45 -6.49
C LYS A 123 15.25 2.96 -6.46
N ILE A 124 14.07 3.40 -6.90
CA ILE A 124 13.66 4.81 -6.84
C ILE A 124 13.58 5.29 -5.38
N MET A 125 12.94 4.52 -4.51
CA MET A 125 12.85 4.81 -3.07
C MET A 125 14.24 4.94 -2.45
N LEU A 126 15.14 3.99 -2.73
CA LEU A 126 16.52 4.02 -2.23
C LEU A 126 17.29 5.24 -2.76
N ASN A 127 17.21 5.53 -4.06
CA ASN A 127 17.85 6.70 -4.66
C ASN A 127 17.35 8.00 -4.01
N ASN A 128 16.05 8.10 -3.72
CA ASN A 128 15.48 9.24 -3.03
C ASN A 128 16.04 9.42 -1.61
N LEU A 129 16.30 8.33 -0.88
CA LEU A 129 16.96 8.37 0.43
C LEU A 129 18.41 8.83 0.32
N VAL A 130 19.16 8.32 -0.68
CA VAL A 130 20.55 8.70 -0.94
C VAL A 130 20.68 10.19 -1.31
N ILE A 131 19.85 10.67 -2.23
CA ILE A 131 19.83 12.10 -2.64
C ILE A 131 19.57 13.01 -1.44
N ARG A 132 18.74 12.56 -0.50
CA ARG A 132 18.38 13.30 0.72
C ARG A 132 19.38 13.12 1.86
N ARG A 133 20.49 12.40 1.63
CA ARG A 133 21.54 12.13 2.62
C ARG A 133 21.02 11.54 3.92
N VAL A 134 20.04 10.63 3.83
CA VAL A 134 19.61 9.85 4.99
C VAL A 134 20.76 8.92 5.38
N ASP A 135 21.20 8.99 6.64
CA ASP A 135 22.25 8.12 7.17
C ASP A 135 21.82 6.65 7.09
N SER A 136 22.70 5.78 6.56
CA SER A 136 22.47 4.34 6.39
C SER A 136 21.13 3.99 5.71
N PRO A 137 20.91 4.38 4.44
CA PRO A 137 19.63 4.21 3.75
C PRO A 137 19.26 2.75 3.49
N THR A 138 20.21 1.82 3.63
CA THR A 138 20.01 0.36 3.57
C THR A 138 19.61 -0.27 4.91
N GLU A 139 19.91 0.36 6.06
CA GLU A 139 19.54 -0.16 7.38
C GLU A 139 18.09 0.13 7.76
N ALA A 140 17.50 1.21 7.21
CA ALA A 140 16.09 1.55 7.41
C ALA A 140 15.14 0.44 6.90
N VAL A 141 15.57 -0.36 5.91
CA VAL A 141 14.81 -1.49 5.36
C VAL A 141 14.90 -2.73 6.26
N ALA A 142 15.97 -2.87 7.06
CA ALA A 142 16.25 -4.06 7.86
C ALA A 142 15.68 -4.00 9.28
N ARG A 143 15.29 -2.81 9.78
CA ARG A 143 14.77 -2.63 11.16
C ARG A 143 13.25 -2.81 11.30
N SER A 144 12.53 -3.14 10.22
CA SER A 144 11.09 -3.47 10.24
C SER A 144 10.82 -4.98 10.39
N THR A 145 11.87 -5.81 10.47
CA THR A 145 11.79 -7.28 10.61
C THR A 145 12.47 -7.81 11.88
N ARG A 146 12.57 -7.00 12.94
CA ARG A 146 12.93 -7.48 14.28
C ARG A 146 11.95 -7.00 15.33
#